data_AF-A0AAD4K1B7-F1
#
_entry.id   AF-A0AAD4K1B7-F1
#
_cell.length_a   1.000
_cell.length_b   1.000
_cell.length_c   1.000
_cell.angle_alpha   90.00
_cell.angle_beta   90.00
_cell.angle_gamma   90.00
#
_symmetry.space_group_name_H-M   'P 1'
#
loop_
_entity.id
_entity.type
_entity.pdbx_description
1 polymer ?
#
loop_
_entity_poly.entity_id
_entity_poly.type
_entity_poly.pdbx_seq_one_letter_code
_entity_poly.pdbx_strand_id
1 'polypeptide(L)'
;KMLPKFLYVGLFFLLTVLHICTHLNPIVKANAIIKTINLDYTRELKLHVGYRYHSGFLWQALVNSMIVIYGLWRCQRAVDQQKQRQLDSLSPPAHVNQPNGLGTGNPYISPATEVKLNWLRSRSKIPSSWQLFPMRVFALYSTPWLLTFLMNAFFGYTAVNLVMRNFCTTQPEVFMLCLRIQRLY
;
A
#
# COMPACT_ATOMS: atom_id res chain seq x y z
N LYS A 1 19.69 3.39 9.28
CA LYS A 1 18.48 3.13 10.10
C LYS A 1 17.50 2.37 9.22
N MET A 2 17.26 1.09 9.54
CA MET A 2 16.22 0.31 8.86
C MET A 2 14.85 0.92 9.15
N LEU A 3 13.92 0.78 8.22
CA LEU A 3 12.52 1.14 8.46
C LEU A 3 12.01 0.41 9.71
N PRO A 4 11.24 1.07 10.59
CA PRO A 4 10.72 0.44 11.78
C PRO A 4 9.87 -0.78 11.39
N LYS A 5 10.13 -1.93 12.02
CA LYS A 5 9.43 -3.20 11.74
C LYS A 5 7.91 -3.04 11.81
N PHE A 6 7.43 -2.18 12.71
CA PHE A 6 6.01 -1.81 12.86
C PHE A 6 5.38 -1.23 11.60
N LEU A 7 6.15 -0.54 10.75
CA LEU A 7 5.60 0.03 9.52
C LEU A 7 5.25 -1.05 8.51
N TYR A 8 6.03 -2.13 8.40
CA TYR A 8 5.69 -3.27 7.54
C TYR A 8 4.43 -3.99 8.04
N VAL A 9 4.27 -4.11 9.36
CA VAL A 9 3.05 -4.67 9.97
C VAL A 9 1.84 -3.78 9.66
N GLY A 10 1.96 -2.47 9.82
CA GLY A 10 0.89 -1.54 9.44
C GLY A 10 0.55 -1.62 7.95
N LEU A 11 1.57 -1.69 7.08
CA LEU A 11 1.40 -1.83 5.63
C LEU A 11 0.69 -3.14 5.29
N PHE A 12 1.01 -4.24 5.99
CA PHE A 12 0.33 -5.53 5.84
C PHE A 12 -1.15 -5.44 6.10
N PHE A 13 -1.52 -4.90 7.25
CA PHE A 13 -2.92 -4.76 7.60
C PHE A 13 -3.64 -3.88 6.58
N LEU A 14 -3.04 -2.76 6.18
CA LEU A 14 -3.64 -1.84 5.24
C LEU A 14 -3.83 -2.46 3.83
N LEU A 15 -2.82 -3.16 3.31
CA LEU A 15 -2.94 -3.90 2.04
C LEU A 15 -3.96 -5.03 2.12
N THR A 16 -3.98 -5.77 3.23
CA THR A 16 -4.92 -6.88 3.42
C THR A 16 -6.35 -6.36 3.48
N VAL A 17 -6.61 -5.30 4.25
CA VAL A 17 -7.93 -4.65 4.31
C VAL A 17 -8.33 -4.13 2.94
N LEU A 18 -7.44 -3.39 2.26
CA LEU A 18 -7.71 -2.88 0.91
C LEU A 18 -8.07 -4.03 -0.06
N HIS A 19 -7.31 -5.12 -0.03
CA HIS A 19 -7.53 -6.29 -0.89
C HIS A 19 -8.78 -7.09 -0.51
N ILE A 20 -9.19 -7.09 0.75
CA ILE A 20 -10.51 -7.64 1.13
C ILE A 20 -11.59 -6.74 0.52
N CYS A 21 -11.48 -5.42 0.70
CA CYS A 21 -12.41 -4.43 0.18
C CYS A 21 -12.53 -4.44 -1.35
N THR A 22 -11.49 -4.79 -2.10
CA THR A 22 -11.58 -4.95 -3.56
C THR A 22 -12.46 -6.12 -3.98
N HIS A 23 -12.56 -7.17 -3.18
CA HIS A 23 -13.36 -8.36 -3.53
C HIS A 23 -14.77 -8.34 -2.95
N LEU A 24 -15.10 -7.36 -2.12
CA LEU A 24 -16.46 -7.12 -1.64
C LEU A 24 -17.32 -6.61 -2.80
N ASN A 25 -18.01 -7.55 -3.46
CA ASN A 25 -18.98 -7.23 -4.49
C ASN A 25 -20.30 -6.78 -3.84
N PRO A 26 -20.71 -5.51 -4.00
CA PRO A 26 -21.97 -5.03 -3.44
C PRO A 26 -23.14 -5.65 -4.21
N ILE A 27 -24.07 -6.25 -3.48
CA ILE A 27 -25.36 -6.69 -4.00
C ILE A 27 -26.40 -5.71 -3.49
N VAL A 28 -26.96 -4.94 -4.42
CA VAL A 28 -28.08 -4.03 -4.16
C VAL A 28 -29.33 -4.67 -4.76
N LYS A 29 -30.22 -5.18 -3.91
CA LYS A 29 -31.54 -5.68 -4.30
C LYS A 29 -32.59 -4.70 -3.81
N ALA A 30 -33.31 -4.09 -4.75
CA ALA A 30 -34.38 -3.15 -4.44
C ALA A 30 -35.73 -3.83 -4.73
N ASN A 31 -36.53 -4.03 -3.68
CA ASN A 31 -37.91 -4.50 -3.82
C ASN A 31 -38.84 -3.32 -3.57
N ALA A 32 -39.51 -2.85 -4.62
CA ALA A 32 -40.50 -1.78 -4.53
C ALA A 32 -41.90 -2.39 -4.48
N ILE A 33 -42.68 -2.04 -3.46
CA ILE A 33 -44.10 -2.39 -3.36
C ILE A 33 -44.89 -1.09 -3.57
N ILE A 34 -45.67 -1.04 -4.64
CA ILE A 34 -46.56 0.08 -4.95
C ILE A 34 -47.97 -0.39 -4.63
N LYS A 35 -48.59 0.20 -3.61
CA LYS A 35 -50.01 -0.03 -3.29
C LYS A 35 -50.79 1.20 -3.75
N THR A 36 -51.80 0.97 -4.58
CA THR A 36 -52.74 2.01 -5.02
C THR A 36 -54.10 1.70 -4.39
N ILE A 37 -54.40 2.34 -3.26
CA ILE A 37 -55.70 2.21 -2.61
C ILE A 37 -56.28 3.62 -2.51
N ASN A 38 -57.39 3.86 -3.19
CA ASN A 38 -58.17 5.10 -3.12
C ASN A 38 -57.35 6.39 -3.29
N LEU A 39 -56.84 6.66 -4.50
CA LEU A 39 -56.13 7.89 -4.89
C LEU A 39 -54.83 8.20 -4.12
N ASP A 40 -54.58 7.56 -2.98
CA ASP A 40 -53.34 7.64 -2.23
C ASP A 40 -52.34 6.60 -2.74
N TYR A 41 -51.19 7.11 -3.20
CA TYR A 41 -50.05 6.30 -3.62
C TYR A 41 -49.14 6.03 -2.43
N THR A 42 -49.23 4.83 -1.85
CA THR A 42 -48.25 4.38 -0.84
C THR A 42 -47.13 3.60 -1.52
N ARG A 43 -45.91 4.14 -1.45
CA ARG A 43 -44.69 3.52 -2.00
C ARG A 43 -43.82 3.02 -0.86
N GLU A 44 -43.61 1.71 -0.79
CA GLU A 44 -42.67 1.08 0.15
C GLU A 44 -41.44 0.58 -0.62
N LEU A 45 -40.24 1.03 -0.25
CA LEU A 45 -38.97 0.53 -0.79
C LEU A 45 -38.25 -0.31 0.27
N LYS A 46 -38.09 -1.61 -0.01
CA LYS A 46 -37.23 -2.51 0.77
C LYS A 46 -35.90 -2.67 0.05
N LEU A 47 -34.89 -1.95 0.55
CA LEU A 47 -33.53 -2.03 0.03
C LEU A 47 -32.74 -3.08 0.81
N HIS A 48 -32.37 -4.17 0.13
CA HIS A 48 -31.45 -5.17 0.64
C HIS A 48 -30.06 -4.87 0.09
N VAL A 49 -29.17 -4.38 0.96
CA VAL A 49 -27.77 -4.18 0.63
C VAL A 49 -26.94 -5.21 1.38
N GLY A 50 -26.22 -6.03 0.64
CA GLY A 50 -25.35 -7.05 1.20
C GLY A 50 -24.12 -7.23 0.33
N TYR A 51 -23.18 -8.05 0.81
CA TYR A 51 -21.97 -8.35 0.08
C TYR A 51 -21.87 -9.85 -0.15
N ARG A 52 -21.47 -10.24 -1.37
CA ARG A 52 -21.11 -11.63 -1.64
C ARG A 52 -19.65 -11.82 -1.23
N TYR A 53 -19.45 -12.47 -0.09
CA TYR A 53 -18.12 -12.85 0.37
C TYR A 53 -17.88 -14.33 0.12
N HIS A 54 -16.71 -14.67 -0.45
CA HIS A 54 -16.26 -16.04 -0.60
C HIS A 54 -15.04 -16.25 0.29
N SER A 55 -15.02 -17.34 1.07
CA SER A 55 -13.97 -17.62 2.06
C SER A 55 -12.57 -17.72 1.45
N GLY A 56 -12.45 -18.17 0.20
CA GLY A 56 -11.18 -18.23 -0.52
C GLY A 56 -10.50 -16.87 -0.75
N PHE A 57 -11.27 -15.76 -0.75
CA PHE A 57 -10.71 -14.43 -0.97
C PHE A 57 -9.90 -13.90 0.21
N LEU A 58 -10.19 -14.35 1.44
CA LEU A 58 -9.39 -14.02 2.62
C LEU A 58 -7.96 -14.54 2.45
N TRP A 59 -7.86 -15.82 2.06
CA TRP A 59 -6.58 -16.48 1.87
C TRP A 59 -5.76 -15.82 0.75
N GLN A 60 -6.41 -15.51 -0.37
CA GLN A 60 -5.77 -14.79 -1.47
C GLN A 60 -5.27 -13.41 -1.04
N ALA A 61 -6.08 -12.65 -0.29
CA ALA A 61 -5.68 -11.33 0.22
C ALA A 61 -4.47 -11.41 1.16
N LEU A 62 -4.43 -12.41 2.05
CA LEU A 62 -3.30 -12.65 2.95
C LEU A 62 -2.03 -13.00 2.17
N VAL A 63 -2.10 -13.97 1.26
CA VAL A 63 -0.94 -14.41 0.48
C VAL A 63 -0.41 -13.28 -0.39
N ASN A 64 -1.27 -12.55 -1.09
CA ASN A 64 -0.87 -11.42 -1.93
C ASN A 64 -0.23 -10.30 -1.12
N SER A 65 -0.78 -9.98 0.06
CA SER A 65 -0.21 -8.96 0.96
C SER A 65 1.15 -9.40 1.52
N MET A 66 1.32 -10.68 1.85
CA MET A 66 2.61 -11.23 2.28
C MET A 66 3.66 -11.16 1.17
N ILE A 67 3.30 -11.50 -0.08
CA ILE A 67 4.21 -11.43 -1.23
C ILE A 67 4.68 -10.00 -1.46
N VAL A 68 3.78 -9.01 -1.41
CA VAL A 68 4.13 -7.59 -1.58
C VAL A 68 5.11 -7.14 -0.51
N ILE A 69 4.87 -7.47 0.76
CA ILE A 69 5.77 -7.09 1.86
C ILE A 69 7.12 -7.77 1.72
N TYR A 70 7.13 -9.06 1.39
CA TYR A 70 8.36 -9.78 1.17
C TYR A 70 9.17 -9.16 0.02
N GLY A 71 8.50 -8.79 -1.07
CA GLY A 71 9.09 -8.05 -2.18
C GLY A 71 9.68 -6.71 -1.75
N LEU A 72 8.92 -5.89 -1.02
CA LEU A 72 9.38 -4.60 -0.49
C LEU A 72 10.56 -4.75 0.46
N TRP A 73 10.54 -5.77 1.32
CA TRP A 73 11.64 -6.08 2.22
C TRP A 73 12.90 -6.48 1.47
N ARG A 74 12.77 -7.32 0.42
CA ARG A 74 13.89 -7.70 -0.46
C ARG A 74 14.48 -6.49 -1.19
N CYS A 75 13.63 -5.63 -1.75
CA CYS A 75 14.06 -4.38 -2.39
C CYS A 75 14.77 -3.46 -1.40
N GLN A 76 14.20 -3.25 -0.20
CA GLN A 76 14.82 -2.45 0.85
C GLN A 76 16.19 -3.01 1.25
N ARG A 77 16.30 -4.33 1.40
CA ARG A 77 17.57 -5.00 1.75
C ARG A 77 18.64 -4.81 0.67
N ALA A 78 18.28 -4.88 -0.61
CA ALA A 78 19.22 -4.63 -1.71
C ALA A 78 19.71 -3.18 -1.69
N VAL A 79 18.81 -2.24 -1.42
CA VAL A 79 19.15 -0.81 -1.30
C VAL A 79 20.04 -0.54 -0.08
N ASP A 80 19.75 -1.15 1.06
CA ASP A 80 20.57 -1.06 2.27
C ASP A 80 21.97 -1.66 2.05
N GLN A 81 22.08 -2.78 1.33
CA GLN A 81 23.37 -3.37 0.94
C GLN A 81 24.17 -2.45 0.01
N GLN A 82 23.52 -1.80 -0.96
CA GLN A 82 24.18 -0.85 -1.85
C GLN A 82 24.69 0.37 -1.08
N LYS A 83 23.90 0.87 -0.12
CA LYS A 83 24.32 1.94 0.80
C LYS A 83 25.52 1.53 1.64
N GLN A 84 25.54 0.31 2.16
CA GLN A 84 26.67 -0.20 2.94
C GLN A 84 27.93 -0.28 2.07
N ARG A 85 27.84 -0.81 0.84
CA ARG A 85 28.98 -0.84 -0.10
C ARG A 85 29.51 0.55 -0.45
N GLN A 86 28.64 1.55 -0.57
CA GLN A 86 29.04 2.95 -0.76
C GLN A 86 29.71 3.53 0.49
N LEU A 87 29.25 3.16 1.69
CA LEU A 87 29.88 3.58 2.93
C LEU A 87 31.25 2.92 3.11
N ASP A 88 31.37 1.64 2.79
CA ASP A 88 32.60 0.86 2.87
C ASP A 88 33.63 1.34 1.84
N SER A 89 33.20 1.79 0.65
CA SER A 89 34.10 2.42 -0.34
C SER A 89 34.52 3.85 0.01
N LEU A 90 33.76 4.53 0.89
CA LEU A 90 34.10 5.86 1.44
C LEU A 90 34.84 5.79 2.80
N SER A 91 34.96 4.61 3.37
CA SER A 91 35.71 4.36 4.61
C SER A 91 37.12 3.88 4.25
N PRO A 92 38.20 4.48 4.79
CA PRO A 92 39.54 3.93 4.58
C PRO A 92 39.59 2.50 5.14
N PRO A 93 40.42 1.60 4.58
CA PRO A 93 40.54 0.23 5.10
C PRO A 93 41.01 0.30 6.55
N ALA A 94 40.11 0.03 7.48
CA ALA A 94 40.43 -0.08 8.90
C ALA A 94 41.22 -1.39 9.10
N HIS A 95 42.53 -1.26 9.25
CA HIS A 95 43.47 -2.27 9.73
C HIS A 95 43.34 -3.67 9.12
N VAL A 96 44.04 -3.89 8.00
CA VAL A 96 44.54 -5.23 7.65
C VAL A 96 45.61 -5.60 8.68
N ASN A 97 45.21 -6.23 9.78
CA ASN A 97 46.14 -6.98 10.62
C ASN A 97 46.49 -8.28 9.87
N GLN A 98 47.45 -8.21 8.95
CA GLN A 98 48.12 -9.41 8.43
C GLN A 98 49.26 -9.80 9.37
N PRO A 99 49.32 -11.06 9.85
CA PRO A 99 50.51 -11.56 10.52
C PRO A 99 51.59 -11.87 9.48
N ASN A 100 52.73 -11.19 9.62
CA ASN A 100 54.08 -11.54 9.18
C ASN A 100 54.23 -12.37 7.88
N GLY A 101 54.66 -11.71 6.79
CA GLY A 101 55.15 -12.39 5.60
C GLY A 101 55.72 -11.43 4.54
N LEU A 102 57.02 -11.16 4.66
CA LEU A 102 57.98 -10.73 3.63
C LEU A 102 57.44 -10.08 2.31
N GLY A 103 57.72 -8.78 2.12
CA GLY A 103 57.73 -8.15 0.79
C GLY A 103 56.99 -6.81 0.70
N THR A 104 57.72 -5.71 0.89
CA THR A 104 57.55 -4.39 0.24
C THR A 104 56.12 -3.93 -0.14
N GLY A 105 55.54 -3.06 0.68
CA GLY A 105 54.36 -2.27 0.31
C GLY A 105 53.72 -1.58 1.50
N ASN A 106 54.28 -0.44 1.91
CA ASN A 106 53.71 0.41 2.95
C ASN A 106 52.27 0.83 2.53
N PRO A 107 51.21 0.56 3.30
CA PRO A 107 49.85 0.95 2.94
C PRO A 107 49.63 2.44 3.26
N TYR A 108 50.50 3.32 2.75
CA TYR A 108 50.26 4.75 2.81
C TYR A 108 49.19 5.10 1.78
N ILE A 109 47.99 5.37 2.28
CA ILE A 109 46.93 6.00 1.49
C ILE A 109 47.50 7.32 0.97
N SER A 110 47.52 7.51 -0.36
CA SER A 110 48.04 8.75 -0.95
C SER A 110 47.21 9.95 -0.47
N PRO A 111 47.84 11.10 -0.16
CA PRO A 111 47.13 12.32 0.25
C PRO A 111 46.05 12.75 -0.75
N ALA A 112 46.26 12.49 -2.05
CA ALA A 112 45.28 12.74 -3.09
C ALA A 112 44.02 11.85 -2.94
N THR A 113 44.19 10.62 -2.46
CA THR A 113 43.09 9.69 -2.18
C THR A 113 42.30 10.17 -0.97
N GLU A 114 42.97 10.71 0.06
CA GLU A 114 42.32 11.28 1.24
C GLU A 114 41.50 12.52 0.91
N VAL A 115 42.05 13.45 0.11
CA VAL A 115 41.32 14.64 -0.36
C VAL A 115 40.10 14.25 -1.21
N LYS A 116 40.23 13.25 -2.09
CA LYS A 116 39.10 12.72 -2.88
C LYS A 116 38.03 12.09 -1.99
N LEU A 117 38.41 11.32 -0.99
CA LEU A 117 37.50 10.73 0.01
C LEU A 117 36.78 11.80 0.82
N ASN A 118 37.49 12.84 1.24
CA ASN A 118 36.93 13.94 2.03
C ASN A 118 35.98 14.81 1.19
N TRP A 119 36.31 15.04 -0.08
CA TRP A 119 35.44 15.69 -1.06
C TRP A 119 34.17 14.88 -1.35
N LEU A 120 34.29 13.55 -1.47
CA LEU A 120 33.13 12.67 -1.63
C LEU A 120 32.24 12.65 -0.37
N ARG A 121 32.85 12.65 0.82
CA ARG A 121 32.13 12.67 2.12
C ARG A 121 31.38 13.98 2.34
N SER A 122 31.95 15.12 1.95
CA SER A 122 31.30 16.43 2.10
C SER A 122 30.11 16.63 1.15
N ARG A 123 30.14 15.96 -0.02
CA ARG A 123 29.04 16.00 -1.02
C ARG A 123 28.03 14.87 -0.88
N SER A 124 28.40 13.73 -0.32
CA SER A 124 27.48 12.60 -0.15
C SER A 124 26.50 12.91 0.97
N LYS A 125 25.41 13.64 0.66
CA LYS A 125 24.21 13.64 1.49
C LYS A 125 23.72 12.21 1.52
N ILE A 126 24.01 11.51 2.61
CA ILE A 126 23.56 10.14 2.84
C ILE A 126 22.03 10.17 2.72
N PRO A 127 21.42 9.52 1.72
CA PRO A 127 19.98 9.58 1.53
C PRO A 127 19.29 9.05 2.79
N SER A 128 18.26 9.78 3.23
CA SER A 128 17.42 9.38 4.36
C SER A 128 16.73 8.06 4.02
N SER A 129 16.47 7.21 5.02
CA SER A 129 15.89 5.87 4.77
C SER A 129 14.55 5.90 4.02
N TRP A 130 13.82 7.02 4.11
CA TRP A 130 12.55 7.23 3.40
C TRP A 130 12.71 7.54 1.91
N GLN A 131 13.81 8.20 1.49
CA GLN A 131 14.12 8.38 0.06
C GLN A 131 14.50 7.08 -0.64
N LEU A 132 14.88 6.06 0.13
CA LEU A 132 15.31 4.74 -0.33
C LEU A 132 14.17 3.72 -0.36
N PHE A 133 12.98 4.07 0.16
CA PHE A 133 11.83 3.18 0.07
C PHE A 133 11.46 3.01 -1.41
N PRO A 134 11.27 1.78 -1.91
CA PRO A 134 11.00 1.52 -3.32
C PRO A 134 9.56 1.91 -3.70
N MET A 135 9.22 3.20 -3.57
CA MET A 135 7.89 3.77 -3.79
C MET A 135 7.34 3.43 -5.17
N ARG A 136 8.19 3.40 -6.20
CA ARG A 136 7.78 3.02 -7.57
C ARG A 136 7.28 1.58 -7.64
N VAL A 137 8.00 0.67 -6.97
CA VAL A 137 7.62 -0.75 -6.92
C VAL A 137 6.35 -0.90 -6.11
N PHE A 138 6.27 -0.27 -4.94
CA PHE A 138 5.06 -0.27 -4.12
C PHE A 138 3.84 0.24 -4.89
N ALA A 139 3.97 1.41 -5.53
CA ALA A 139 2.90 2.01 -6.30
C ALA A 139 2.44 1.10 -7.44
N LEU A 140 3.37 0.49 -8.19
CA LEU A 140 3.01 -0.42 -9.28
C LEU A 140 2.14 -1.60 -8.81
N TYR A 141 2.43 -2.14 -7.62
CA TYR A 141 1.65 -3.24 -7.05
C TYR A 141 0.34 -2.79 -6.40
N SER A 142 0.34 -1.65 -5.69
CA SER A 142 -0.86 -1.18 -4.98
C SER A 142 -1.89 -0.51 -5.90
N THR A 143 -1.44 0.09 -7.01
CA THR A 143 -2.32 0.84 -7.94
C THR A 143 -3.45 0.00 -8.52
N PRO A 144 -3.24 -1.22 -9.05
CA PRO A 144 -4.36 -2.01 -9.59
C PRO A 144 -5.41 -2.31 -8.52
N TRP A 145 -4.99 -2.62 -7.29
CA TRP A 145 -5.92 -2.92 -6.20
C TRP A 145 -6.69 -1.68 -5.76
N LEU A 146 -5.99 -0.54 -5.63
CA LEU A 146 -6.63 0.72 -5.28
C LEU A 146 -7.62 1.17 -6.37
N LEU A 147 -7.29 0.94 -7.65
CA LEU A 147 -8.18 1.20 -8.77
C LEU A 147 -9.43 0.30 -8.72
N THR A 148 -9.26 -1.00 -8.51
CA THR A 148 -10.39 -1.94 -8.37
C THR A 148 -11.29 -1.57 -7.19
N PHE A 149 -10.69 -1.17 -6.06
CA PHE A 149 -11.44 -0.74 -4.88
C PHE A 149 -12.28 0.50 -5.20
N LEU A 150 -11.67 1.52 -5.81
CA LEU A 150 -12.37 2.75 -6.19
C LEU A 150 -13.49 2.47 -7.21
N MET A 151 -13.24 1.62 -8.20
CA MET A 151 -14.24 1.23 -9.18
C MET A 151 -15.41 0.49 -8.52
N ASN A 152 -15.16 -0.45 -7.62
CA ASN A 152 -16.22 -1.17 -6.92
C ASN A 152 -17.02 -0.26 -5.98
N ALA A 153 -16.36 0.65 -5.27
CA ALA A 153 -17.03 1.66 -4.47
C ALA A 153 -17.90 2.58 -5.34
N PHE A 154 -17.40 2.99 -6.51
CA PHE A 154 -18.13 3.80 -7.47
C PHE A 154 -19.34 3.06 -8.04
N PHE A 155 -19.20 1.82 -8.50
CA PHE A 155 -20.31 1.02 -9.00
C PHE A 155 -21.36 0.73 -7.93
N GLY A 156 -20.95 0.48 -6.68
CA GLY A 156 -21.86 0.34 -5.55
C GLY A 156 -22.66 1.63 -5.31
N TYR A 157 -21.98 2.78 -5.31
CA TYR A 157 -22.63 4.08 -5.17
C TYR A 157 -23.59 4.37 -6.32
N THR A 158 -23.19 4.15 -7.58
CA THR A 158 -24.05 4.42 -8.74
C THR A 158 -25.29 3.53 -8.74
N ALA A 159 -25.17 2.25 -8.36
CA ALA A 159 -26.30 1.33 -8.24
C ALA A 159 -27.31 1.81 -7.18
N VAL A 160 -26.87 2.17 -5.98
CA VAL A 160 -27.76 2.69 -4.92
C VAL A 160 -28.35 4.04 -5.33
N ASN A 161 -27.55 4.92 -5.93
CA ASN A 161 -28.00 6.24 -6.38
C ASN A 161 -29.05 6.16 -7.48
N LEU A 162 -28.91 5.22 -8.42
CA LEU A 162 -29.92 5.01 -9.47
C LEU A 162 -31.25 4.55 -8.89
N VAL A 163 -31.24 3.62 -7.92
CA VAL A 163 -32.45 3.18 -7.21
C VAL A 163 -33.08 4.34 -6.45
N MET A 164 -32.31 5.05 -5.63
CA MET A 164 -32.83 6.13 -4.77
C MET A 164 -33.31 7.35 -5.55
N ARG A 165 -32.71 7.63 -6.71
CA ARG A 165 -33.16 8.71 -7.59
C ARG A 165 -34.58 8.47 -8.11
N ASN A 166 -35.02 7.21 -8.29
CA ASN A 166 -36.40 6.88 -8.63
C ASN A 166 -37.40 7.16 -7.50
N PHE A 167 -36.92 7.36 -6.27
CA PHE A 167 -37.72 7.70 -5.08
C PHE A 167 -37.57 9.17 -4.66
N CYS A 168 -37.10 10.05 -5.56
CA CYS A 168 -36.93 11.49 -5.33
C CYS A 168 -36.02 11.83 -4.13
N THR A 169 -35.11 10.95 -3.73
CA THR A 169 -34.15 11.19 -2.66
C THR A 169 -33.02 12.09 -3.13
N THR A 170 -32.51 12.97 -2.25
CA THR A 170 -31.41 13.87 -2.61
C THR A 170 -30.07 13.14 -2.60
N GLN A 171 -29.16 13.50 -3.51
CA GLN A 171 -27.81 12.90 -3.59
C GLN A 171 -27.03 12.83 -2.25
N PRO A 172 -27.03 13.86 -1.36
CA PRO A 172 -26.33 13.77 -0.08
C PRO A 172 -26.92 12.72 0.87
N GLU A 173 -28.25 12.50 0.85
CA GLU A 173 -28.89 11.46 1.67
C GLU A 173 -28.48 10.06 1.20
N VAL A 174 -28.37 9.85 -0.12
CA VAL A 174 -27.89 8.60 -0.71
C VAL A 174 -26.43 8.34 -0.31
N PHE A 175 -25.59 9.37 -0.34
CA PHE A 175 -24.19 9.25 0.08
C PHE A 175 -24.07 8.87 1.56
N MET A 176 -24.82 9.54 2.43
CA MET A 176 -24.86 9.22 3.87
C MET A 176 -25.39 7.80 4.14
N LEU A 177 -26.35 7.33 3.35
CA LEU A 177 -26.84 5.96 3.42
C LEU A 177 -25.75 4.96 3.03
N CYS A 178 -25.03 5.19 1.92
CA CYS A 178 -23.91 4.37 1.50
C CYS A 178 -22.81 4.30 2.57
N LEU A 179 -22.47 5.44 3.21
CA LEU A 179 -21.52 5.46 4.32
C LEU A 179 -21.99 4.65 5.52
N ARG A 180 -23.27 4.76 5.90
CA ARG A 180 -23.85 3.97 7.00
C ARG A 180 -23.80 2.48 6.70
N ILE A 181 -24.13 2.09 5.47
CA ILE A 181 -24.07 0.69 5.03
C ILE A 181 -22.64 0.17 5.06
N GLN A 182 -21.67 0.95 4.56
CA GLN A 182 -20.25 0.58 4.64
C GLN A 182 -19.72 0.49 6.07
N ARG A 183 -20.34 1.18 7.04
CA ARG A 183 -19.95 1.14 8.45
C ARG A 183 -20.52 -0.07 9.21
N LEU A 184 -21.57 -0.70 8.67
CA LEU A 184 -22.23 -1.88 9.24
C LEU A 184 -21.50 -3.19 8.91
N TYR A 185 -20.54 -3.15 7.97
CA TYR A 185 -19.75 -4.28 7.50
C TYR A 185 -18.25 -3.98 7.61
#